data_AF-A2F7D4-F1
#
_entry.id   AF-A2F7D4-F1
#
_cell.length_a   1.000
_cell.length_b   1.000
_cell.length_c   1.000
_cell.angle_alpha   90.00
_cell.angle_beta   90.00
_cell.angle_gamma   90.00
#
_symmetry.space_group_name_H-M   'P 1'
#
loop_
_entity.id
_entity.type
_entity.pdbx_description
1 polymer ?
#
loop_
_entity_poly.entity_id
_entity_poly.type
_entity_poly.pdbx_seq_one_letter_code
_entity_poly.pdbx_strand_id
1 'polypeptide(L)'
;MVEIVFEQASFFKKIIDSLKGLVEDISFKCTSDGMDLQAMDISHVSLISISLPADIFNTYNCSEEMNLAFNVDVLNKVLKSASTDDYLKISTEKPNEDITIQLSTQSEDKNTRFNLKPVDINGDAVSIPEHIYKAKLSLSSNAFNQLIRSLSEVNDSVAVRCTEGSISFSVSDILLNATTTFNAGVTNEKAEEEIEVDVTEGCKVAYALRYLKAISAASALSTRVNLSFSPHFPLLVEYSLQEGGYVRFYLAPKVDEEASEDEV
;
A
#
# COMPACT_ATOMS: atom_id res chain seq x y z
N MET A 1 25.91 -10.22 -4.64
CA MET A 1 24.85 -11.13 -5.08
C MET A 1 23.66 -10.97 -4.15
N VAL A 2 22.46 -10.86 -4.73
CA VAL A 2 21.19 -10.94 -4.00
C VAL A 2 20.42 -12.13 -4.55
N GLU A 3 19.88 -12.93 -3.64
CA GLU A 3 18.97 -14.04 -3.95
C GLU A 3 17.82 -14.03 -2.94
N ILE A 4 16.60 -13.90 -3.46
CA ILE A 4 15.36 -13.79 -2.68
C ILE A 4 14.37 -14.81 -3.22
N VAL A 5 13.83 -15.66 -2.36
CA VAL A 5 12.85 -16.69 -2.72
C VAL A 5 11.58 -16.51 -1.88
N PHE A 6 10.47 -16.27 -2.58
CA PHE A 6 9.13 -16.26 -2.01
C PHE A 6 8.51 -17.65 -2.11
N GLU A 7 7.89 -18.09 -1.02
CA GLU A 7 7.09 -19.32 -0.97
C GLU A 7 5.96 -19.29 -2.00
N GLN A 8 5.29 -18.15 -2.15
CA GLN A 8 4.18 -17.97 -3.07
C GLN A 8 4.38 -16.72 -3.92
N ALA A 9 4.50 -16.91 -5.24
CA ALA A 9 4.58 -15.82 -6.22
C ALA A 9 3.37 -14.88 -6.15
N SER A 10 2.20 -15.40 -5.75
CA SER A 10 0.99 -14.61 -5.57
C SER A 10 1.13 -13.51 -4.52
N PHE A 11 1.93 -13.72 -3.47
CA PHE A 11 2.18 -12.71 -2.45
C PHE A 11 2.88 -11.50 -3.04
N PHE A 12 4.02 -11.70 -3.71
CA PHE A 12 4.76 -10.62 -4.36
C PHE A 12 3.92 -9.97 -5.47
N LYS A 13 3.18 -10.76 -6.24
CA LYS A 13 2.24 -10.24 -7.26
C LYS A 13 1.21 -9.28 -6.68
N LYS A 14 0.59 -9.61 -5.54
CA LYS A 14 -0.36 -8.70 -4.87
C LYS A 14 0.29 -7.38 -4.46
N ILE A 15 1.56 -7.42 -4.02
CA ILE A 15 2.32 -6.21 -3.69
C ILE A 15 2.52 -5.36 -4.95
N ILE A 16 3.01 -5.95 -6.04
CA ILE A 16 3.24 -5.20 -7.30
C ILE A 16 1.93 -4.71 -7.93
N ASP A 17 0.84 -5.48 -7.83
CA ASP A 17 -0.49 -5.05 -8.26
C ASP A 17 -0.98 -3.82 -7.48
N SER A 18 -0.62 -3.69 -6.20
CA SER A 18 -0.97 -2.52 -5.37
C SER A 18 -0.24 -1.22 -5.78
N LEU A 19 0.89 -1.33 -6.47
CA LEU A 19 1.68 -0.20 -6.96
C LEU A 19 1.19 0.30 -8.33
N LYS A 20 0.40 -0.52 -9.02
CA LYS A 20 -0.02 -0.27 -10.39
C LYS A 20 -0.88 1.00 -10.49
N GLY A 21 -0.46 1.92 -11.36
CA GLY A 21 -1.16 3.19 -11.58
C GLY A 21 -0.89 4.26 -10.51
N LEU A 22 -0.07 3.95 -9.51
CA LEU A 22 0.48 4.92 -8.57
C LEU A 22 1.90 5.32 -8.97
N VAL A 23 2.74 4.34 -9.30
CA VAL A 23 4.15 4.54 -9.66
C VAL A 23 4.51 3.74 -10.91
N GLU A 24 5.37 4.31 -11.76
CA GLU A 24 5.82 3.67 -13.01
C GLU A 24 7.05 2.79 -12.79
N ASP A 25 8.06 3.34 -12.11
CA ASP A 25 9.32 2.68 -11.79
C ASP A 25 9.53 2.64 -10.28
N ILE A 26 10.09 1.55 -9.79
CA ILE A 26 10.29 1.29 -8.36
C ILE A 26 11.67 0.71 -8.09
N SER A 27 12.25 1.05 -6.93
CA SER A 27 13.51 0.49 -6.46
C SER A 27 13.32 -0.17 -5.11
N PHE A 28 13.62 -1.46 -5.03
CA PHE A 28 13.71 -2.19 -3.77
C PHE A 28 15.15 -2.11 -3.26
N LYS A 29 15.34 -1.53 -2.08
CA LYS A 29 16.59 -1.56 -1.34
C LYS A 29 16.65 -2.86 -0.54
N CYS A 30 17.55 -3.76 -0.92
CA CYS A 30 17.84 -5.00 -0.23
C CYS A 30 19.01 -4.81 0.73
N THR A 31 18.84 -5.20 1.99
CA THR A 31 19.85 -5.18 3.05
C THR A 31 19.87 -6.53 3.77
N SER A 32 20.75 -6.73 4.76
CA SER A 32 20.73 -7.95 5.58
C SER A 32 19.40 -8.18 6.31
N ASP A 33 18.68 -7.10 6.60
CA ASP A 33 17.51 -7.13 7.48
C ASP A 33 16.21 -7.35 6.70
N GLY A 34 16.23 -7.13 5.38
CA GLY A 34 15.06 -7.30 4.52
C GLY A 34 15.09 -6.42 3.28
N MET A 35 13.92 -6.29 2.67
CA MET A 35 13.70 -5.56 1.43
C MET A 35 12.71 -4.42 1.66
N ASP A 36 13.17 -3.19 1.43
CA ASP A 36 12.36 -1.98 1.61
C ASP A 36 12.16 -1.26 0.27
N LEU A 37 11.03 -0.58 0.12
CA LEU A 37 10.76 0.30 -1.01
C LEU A 37 10.08 1.56 -0.52
N GLN A 38 10.56 2.69 -1.04
CA GLN A 38 9.90 3.98 -0.88
C GLN A 38 9.78 4.62 -2.26
N ALA A 39 8.56 5.01 -2.63
CA ALA A 39 8.30 5.61 -3.92
C ALA A 39 7.18 6.64 -3.80
N MET A 40 7.35 7.76 -4.48
CA MET A 40 6.34 8.81 -4.56
C MET A 40 5.66 8.75 -5.92
N ASP A 41 4.37 9.02 -5.97
CA ASP A 41 3.65 9.12 -7.23
C ASP A 41 4.11 10.35 -8.05
N ILE A 42 3.80 10.36 -9.35
CA ILE A 42 4.22 11.42 -10.29
C ILE A 42 3.74 12.82 -9.84
N SER A 43 2.60 12.90 -9.15
CA SER A 43 2.06 14.18 -8.68
C SER A 43 2.59 14.63 -7.31
N HIS A 44 3.43 13.81 -6.66
CA HIS A 44 3.96 14.07 -5.32
C HIS A 44 2.88 14.22 -4.22
N VAL A 45 1.73 13.58 -4.40
CA VAL A 45 0.56 13.61 -3.49
C VAL A 45 0.48 12.35 -2.62
N SER A 46 0.98 11.22 -3.12
CA SER A 46 0.95 9.94 -2.44
C SER A 46 2.36 9.35 -2.34
N LEU A 47 2.76 8.96 -1.13
CA LEU A 47 3.99 8.21 -0.87
C LEU A 47 3.64 6.77 -0.52
N ILE A 48 4.38 5.82 -1.06
CA ILE A 48 4.28 4.40 -0.77
C ILE A 48 5.53 3.99 0.01
N SER A 49 5.32 3.24 1.09
CA SER A 49 6.40 2.64 1.88
C SER A 49 6.08 1.17 2.11
N ILE A 50 6.95 0.30 1.61
CA ILE A 50 6.87 -1.14 1.80
C ILE A 50 8.09 -1.56 2.61
N SER A 51 7.86 -2.40 3.62
CA SER A 51 8.94 -3.06 4.35
C SER A 51 8.64 -4.55 4.44
N LEU A 52 9.60 -5.36 3.98
CA LEU A 52 9.53 -6.81 3.97
C LEU A 52 10.75 -7.36 4.70
N PRO A 53 10.63 -7.64 6.01
CA PRO A 53 11.68 -8.28 6.80
C PRO A 53 12.15 -9.59 6.17
N ALA A 54 13.44 -9.92 6.37
CA ALA A 54 14.05 -11.13 5.83
C ALA A 54 13.29 -12.44 6.19
N ASP A 55 12.61 -12.44 7.33
CA ASP A 55 11.85 -13.59 7.84
C ASP A 55 10.56 -13.90 7.03
N ILE A 56 10.09 -12.98 6.18
CA ILE A 56 8.94 -13.22 5.29
C ILE A 56 9.30 -14.18 4.14
N PHE A 57 10.58 -14.25 3.76
CA PHE A 57 11.02 -15.02 2.61
C PHE A 57 11.39 -16.45 3.01
N ASN A 58 11.18 -17.40 2.11
CA ASN A 58 11.66 -18.78 2.31
C ASN A 58 13.21 -18.82 2.26
N THR A 59 13.81 -18.03 1.38
CA THR A 59 15.27 -17.84 1.35
C THR A 59 15.58 -16.38 1.09
N TYR A 60 16.46 -15.81 1.90
CA TYR A 60 16.92 -14.44 1.75
C TYR A 60 18.45 -14.39 1.92
N ASN A 61 19.15 -14.00 0.86
CA ASN A 61 20.59 -13.82 0.87
C ASN A 61 20.95 -12.48 0.24
N CYS A 62 21.40 -11.55 1.08
CA CYS A 62 21.89 -10.24 0.68
C CYS A 62 23.12 -9.93 1.53
N SER A 63 24.31 -10.13 0.95
CA SER A 63 25.58 -9.90 1.65
C SER A 63 26.00 -8.44 1.67
N GLU A 64 25.60 -7.68 0.64
CA GLU A 64 25.91 -6.27 0.46
C GLU A 64 24.63 -5.54 0.03
N GLU A 65 24.45 -4.31 0.49
CA GLU A 65 23.30 -3.48 0.12
C GLU A 65 23.20 -3.38 -1.41
N MET A 66 22.01 -3.68 -1.94
CA MET A 66 21.77 -3.66 -3.37
C MET A 66 20.37 -3.14 -3.69
N ASN A 67 20.28 -2.34 -4.75
CA ASN A 67 19.02 -1.81 -5.24
C ASN A 67 18.54 -2.62 -6.46
N LEU A 68 17.31 -3.11 -6.39
CA LEU A 68 16.64 -3.81 -7.48
C LEU A 68 15.59 -2.89 -8.08
N ALA A 69 15.89 -2.33 -9.25
CA ALA A 69 15.03 -1.38 -9.93
C ALA A 69 14.19 -2.05 -11.03
N PHE A 70 12.87 -1.84 -11.00
CA PHE A 70 11.93 -2.43 -11.94
C PHE A 70 10.97 -1.38 -12.50
N ASN A 71 10.61 -1.54 -13.77
CA ASN A 71 9.37 -0.96 -14.28
C ASN A 71 8.17 -1.81 -13.82
N VAL A 72 7.18 -1.19 -13.18
CA VAL A 72 6.02 -1.87 -12.57
C VAL A 72 5.18 -2.61 -13.60
N ASP A 73 4.97 -2.03 -14.79
CA ASP A 73 4.18 -2.66 -15.85
C ASP A 73 4.88 -3.87 -16.47
N VAL A 74 6.20 -3.80 -16.62
CA VAL A 74 7.01 -4.94 -17.10
C VAL A 74 7.02 -6.06 -16.05
N LEU A 75 7.24 -5.72 -14.78
CA LEU A 75 7.22 -6.70 -13.68
C LEU A 75 5.84 -7.38 -13.57
N ASN A 76 4.76 -6.62 -13.69
CA ASN A 76 3.40 -7.16 -13.74
C ASN A 76 3.19 -8.11 -14.94
N LYS A 77 3.77 -7.83 -16.11
CA LYS A 77 3.70 -8.74 -17.26
C LYS A 77 4.38 -10.08 -16.96
N VAL A 78 5.51 -10.07 -16.26
CA VAL A 78 6.21 -11.29 -15.82
C VAL A 78 5.35 -12.08 -14.83
N LEU A 79 4.85 -11.42 -13.78
CA LEU A 79 4.06 -12.04 -12.71
C LEU A 79 2.67 -12.51 -13.16
N LYS A 80 2.18 -12.09 -14.32
CA LYS A 80 0.96 -12.66 -14.93
C LYS A 80 1.10 -14.12 -15.32
N SER A 81 2.33 -14.60 -15.59
CA SER A 81 2.59 -16.00 -15.93
C SER A 81 2.67 -16.93 -14.73
N ALA A 82 2.73 -16.39 -13.51
CA ALA A 82 2.78 -17.13 -12.26
C ALA A 82 1.40 -17.65 -11.85
N SER A 83 1.37 -18.91 -11.43
CA SER A 83 0.26 -19.51 -10.68
C SER A 83 0.29 -19.05 -9.23
N THR A 84 -0.79 -19.28 -8.49
CA THR A 84 -0.91 -18.81 -7.10
C THR A 84 0.17 -19.38 -6.18
N ASP A 85 0.47 -20.65 -6.40
CA ASP A 85 1.32 -21.49 -5.54
C ASP A 85 2.73 -21.72 -6.10
N ASP A 86 3.08 -21.03 -7.19
CA ASP A 86 4.42 -21.12 -7.78
C ASP A 86 5.43 -20.44 -6.84
N TYR A 87 6.63 -21.00 -6.73
CA TYR A 87 7.77 -20.34 -6.10
C TYR A 87 8.27 -19.20 -7.00
N LEU A 88 8.61 -18.07 -6.40
CA LEU A 88 9.23 -16.94 -7.08
C LEU A 88 10.64 -16.72 -6.53
N LYS A 89 11.64 -16.80 -7.40
CA LYS A 89 13.02 -16.43 -7.09
C LYS A 89 13.42 -15.17 -7.86
N ILE A 90 13.99 -14.20 -7.17
CA ILE A 90 14.59 -12.98 -7.71
C ILE A 90 16.07 -13.03 -7.40
N SER A 91 16.92 -12.87 -8.41
CA SER A 91 18.37 -12.90 -8.21
C SER A 91 19.12 -11.97 -9.14
N THR A 92 20.22 -11.42 -8.63
CA THR A 92 21.21 -10.67 -9.41
C THR A 92 22.60 -10.83 -8.78
N GLU A 93 23.63 -10.88 -9.62
CA GLU A 93 25.00 -11.09 -9.18
C GLU A 93 25.63 -9.80 -8.65
N LYS A 94 25.44 -8.69 -9.39
CA LYS A 94 26.03 -7.38 -9.10
C LYS A 94 25.03 -6.23 -9.30
N PRO A 95 25.29 -5.06 -8.69
CA PRO A 95 24.51 -3.85 -8.97
C PRO A 95 24.50 -3.53 -10.47
N ASN A 96 23.36 -3.05 -10.97
CA ASN A 96 23.15 -2.65 -12.37
C ASN A 96 23.33 -3.77 -13.42
N GLU A 97 23.41 -5.04 -13.02
CA GLU A 97 23.29 -6.18 -13.94
C GLU A 97 21.82 -6.61 -14.12
N ASP A 98 21.58 -7.46 -15.12
CA ASP A 98 20.24 -7.99 -15.40
C ASP A 98 19.68 -8.74 -14.19
N ILE A 99 18.44 -8.41 -13.83
CA ILE A 99 17.72 -9.07 -12.74
C ILE A 99 17.01 -10.29 -13.29
N THR A 100 17.31 -11.45 -12.73
CA THR A 100 16.68 -12.71 -13.10
C THR A 100 15.48 -12.97 -12.21
N ILE A 101 14.32 -13.18 -12.82
CA ILE A 101 13.10 -13.65 -12.17
C ILE A 101 12.82 -15.08 -12.63
N GLN A 102 12.70 -16.00 -11.68
CA GLN A 102 12.41 -17.40 -11.94
C GLN A 102 11.12 -17.80 -11.24
N LEU A 103 10.19 -18.37 -12.00
CA LEU A 103 8.93 -18.94 -11.52
C LEU A 103 9.00 -20.46 -11.65
N SER A 104 8.79 -21.17 -10.55
CA SER A 104 8.89 -22.64 -10.51
C SER A 104 7.64 -23.24 -9.87
N THR A 105 7.08 -24.28 -10.48
CA THR A 105 5.95 -25.02 -9.92
C THR A 105 6.39 -25.81 -8.68
N GLN A 106 5.45 -26.15 -7.80
CA GLN A 106 5.75 -26.97 -6.61
C GLN A 106 6.30 -28.36 -6.96
N SER A 107 5.92 -28.91 -8.10
CA SER A 107 6.42 -30.18 -8.64
C SER A 107 7.79 -30.05 -9.32
N GLU A 108 8.32 -28.84 -9.47
CA GLU A 108 9.56 -28.50 -10.21
C GLU A 108 9.58 -28.95 -11.69
N ASP A 109 8.47 -29.45 -12.21
CA ASP A 109 8.33 -29.93 -13.59
C ASP A 109 8.29 -28.80 -14.62
N LYS A 110 7.97 -27.57 -14.18
CA LYS A 110 7.95 -26.38 -15.00
C LYS A 110 8.73 -25.27 -14.31
N ASN A 111 9.68 -24.71 -15.05
CA ASN A 111 10.48 -23.59 -14.62
C ASN A 111 10.53 -22.54 -15.74
N THR A 112 10.13 -21.31 -15.45
CA THR A 112 10.14 -20.19 -16.39
C THR A 112 11.07 -19.11 -15.88
N ARG A 113 12.06 -18.73 -16.69
CA ARG A 113 13.04 -17.69 -16.36
C ARG A 113 12.85 -16.46 -17.24
N PHE A 114 12.89 -15.30 -16.60
CA PHE A 114 12.86 -13.98 -17.23
C PHE A 114 14.11 -13.21 -16.83
N ASN A 115 14.75 -12.57 -17.80
CA ASN A 115 15.86 -11.65 -17.52
C ASN A 115 15.37 -10.24 -17.82
N LEU A 116 15.38 -9.39 -16.81
CA LEU A 116 14.95 -8.00 -16.87
C LEU A 116 16.16 -7.09 -16.79
N LYS A 117 16.17 -6.07 -17.64
CA LYS A 117 17.13 -4.98 -17.49
C LYS A 117 16.66 -4.06 -16.36
N PRO A 118 17.53 -3.69 -15.39
CA PRO A 118 17.17 -2.72 -14.37
C PRO A 118 16.89 -1.36 -15.02
N VAL A 119 15.96 -0.60 -14.43
CA VAL A 119 15.66 0.77 -14.84
C VAL A 119 16.51 1.76 -14.03
N ASP A 120 16.92 2.86 -14.67
CA ASP A 120 17.65 3.93 -13.99
C ASP A 120 16.66 4.81 -13.22
N ILE A 121 16.66 4.68 -11.90
CA ILE A 121 15.80 5.48 -11.02
C ILE A 121 16.64 6.56 -10.36
N ASN A 122 16.39 7.80 -10.78
CA ASN A 122 16.97 8.99 -10.16
C ASN A 122 15.94 9.55 -9.17
N GLY A 123 15.99 9.10 -7.92
CA GLY A 123 15.08 9.54 -6.88
C GLY A 123 15.81 9.71 -5.56
N ASP A 124 15.60 10.83 -4.90
CA ASP A 124 16.09 11.07 -3.56
C ASP A 124 15.31 10.22 -2.55
N ALA A 125 16.00 9.73 -1.52
CA ALA A 125 15.35 9.01 -0.42
C ALA A 125 14.40 9.95 0.33
N VAL A 126 13.12 9.61 0.37
CA VAL A 126 12.10 10.42 1.06
C VAL A 126 12.01 9.94 2.51
N SER A 127 12.50 10.74 3.45
CA SER A 127 12.35 10.43 4.87
C SER A 127 10.88 10.61 5.30
N ILE A 128 10.31 9.59 5.94
CA ILE A 128 9.00 9.68 6.58
C ILE A 128 9.21 10.23 8.00
N PRO A 129 8.67 11.40 8.35
CA PRO A 129 8.77 11.92 9.70
C PRO A 129 7.90 11.10 10.65
N GLU A 130 8.39 10.86 11.87
CA GLU A 130 7.57 10.29 12.94
C GLU A 130 6.42 11.26 13.28
N HIS A 131 5.20 10.75 13.30
CA HIS A 131 4.01 11.55 13.57
C HIS A 131 3.01 10.78 14.43
N ILE A 132 2.44 11.46 15.42
CA ILE A 132 1.41 10.91 16.30
C ILE A 132 0.05 11.23 15.71
N TYR A 133 -0.61 10.22 15.14
CA TYR A 133 -1.95 10.34 14.58
C TYR A 133 -3.01 10.57 15.65
N LYS A 134 -4.07 11.28 15.27
CA LYS A 134 -5.11 11.78 16.18
C LYS A 134 -6.39 10.95 16.16
N ALA A 135 -6.64 10.28 15.06
CA ALA A 135 -7.74 9.34 14.93
C ALA A 135 -7.27 8.09 14.19
N LYS A 136 -7.81 6.93 14.56
CA LYS A 136 -7.54 5.63 13.97
C LYS A 136 -8.86 4.90 13.70
N LEU A 137 -8.95 4.30 12.51
CA LEU A 137 -10.01 3.37 12.13
C LEU A 137 -9.36 2.06 11.67
N SER A 138 -9.65 0.96 12.37
CA SER A 138 -9.30 -0.39 11.92
C SER A 138 -10.56 -1.11 11.45
N LEU A 139 -10.55 -1.65 10.23
CA LEU A 139 -11.70 -2.38 9.66
C LEU A 139 -11.25 -3.45 8.66
N SER A 140 -12.19 -4.26 8.17
CA SER A 140 -11.90 -5.21 7.08
C SER A 140 -11.42 -4.50 5.82
N SER A 141 -10.30 -4.95 5.25
CA SER A 141 -9.73 -4.41 4.01
C SER A 141 -10.71 -4.50 2.84
N ASN A 142 -11.52 -5.57 2.79
CA ASN A 142 -12.53 -5.75 1.75
C ASN A 142 -13.69 -4.77 1.91
N ALA A 143 -14.13 -4.52 3.15
CA ALA A 143 -15.16 -3.53 3.44
C ALA A 143 -14.67 -2.11 3.08
N PHE A 144 -13.41 -1.77 3.39
CA PHE A 144 -12.80 -0.51 2.97
C PHE A 144 -12.76 -0.38 1.45
N ASN A 145 -12.32 -1.42 0.73
CA ASN A 145 -12.29 -1.42 -0.73
C ASN A 145 -13.69 -1.24 -1.37
N GLN A 146 -14.70 -1.90 -0.82
CA GLN A 146 -16.09 -1.74 -1.27
C GLN A 146 -16.61 -0.32 -0.99
N LEU A 147 -16.35 0.22 0.20
CA LEU A 147 -16.71 1.59 0.57
C LEU A 147 -16.12 2.59 -0.42
N ILE A 148 -14.80 2.58 -0.61
CA ILE A 148 -14.13 3.53 -1.49
C ILE A 148 -14.61 3.42 -2.93
N ARG A 149 -14.85 2.20 -3.44
CA ARG A 149 -15.45 2.00 -4.77
C ARG A 149 -16.83 2.65 -4.85
N SER A 150 -17.70 2.41 -3.87
CA SER A 150 -19.05 3.00 -3.86
C SER A 150 -19.02 4.52 -3.81
N LEU A 151 -18.14 5.12 -3.00
CA LEU A 151 -18.03 6.57 -2.88
C LEU A 151 -17.45 7.20 -4.16
N SER A 152 -16.53 6.51 -4.83
CA SER A 152 -15.91 6.94 -6.10
C SER A 152 -16.88 6.99 -7.28
N GLU A 153 -18.03 6.30 -7.19
CA GLU A 153 -19.09 6.41 -8.22
C GLU A 153 -19.95 7.68 -8.05
N VAL A 154 -19.85 8.37 -6.90
CA VAL A 154 -20.65 9.57 -6.59
C VAL A 154 -19.85 10.85 -6.82
N ASN A 155 -18.60 10.92 -6.34
CA ASN A 155 -17.74 12.10 -6.49
C ASN A 155 -16.26 11.68 -6.54
N ASP A 156 -15.38 12.58 -6.99
CA ASP A 156 -13.92 12.43 -6.98
C ASP A 156 -13.28 12.80 -5.63
N SER A 157 -14.05 13.34 -4.68
CA SER A 157 -13.59 13.80 -3.37
C SER A 157 -14.42 13.18 -2.25
N VAL A 158 -13.76 12.69 -1.20
CA VAL A 158 -14.41 12.25 0.05
C VAL A 158 -14.01 13.15 1.20
N ALA A 159 -14.99 13.64 1.95
CA ALA A 159 -14.78 14.30 3.22
C ALA A 159 -14.80 13.26 4.34
N VAL A 160 -13.76 13.25 5.18
CA VAL A 160 -13.65 12.41 6.36
C VAL A 160 -13.78 13.29 7.59
N ARG A 161 -14.70 12.92 8.48
CA ARG A 161 -14.91 13.61 9.76
C ARG A 161 -14.68 12.61 10.89
N CYS A 162 -13.74 12.94 11.76
CA CYS A 162 -13.43 12.20 12.98
C CYS A 162 -14.00 12.97 14.17
N THR A 163 -14.80 12.30 14.98
CA THR A 163 -15.39 12.81 16.22
C THR A 163 -15.25 11.76 17.31
N GLU A 164 -15.34 12.15 18.58
CA GLU A 164 -15.24 11.20 19.68
C GLU A 164 -16.24 10.03 19.49
N GLY A 165 -15.70 8.81 19.40
CA GLY A 165 -16.49 7.59 19.21
C GLY A 165 -17.00 7.34 17.78
N SER A 166 -16.75 8.20 16.79
CA SER A 166 -17.15 7.90 15.40
C SER A 166 -16.30 8.56 14.30
N ILE A 167 -16.16 7.85 13.18
CA ILE A 167 -15.50 8.35 11.96
C ILE A 167 -16.47 8.18 10.79
N SER A 168 -16.72 9.25 10.04
CA SER A 168 -17.64 9.25 8.90
C SER A 168 -16.97 9.66 7.60
N PHE A 169 -17.30 8.95 6.52
CA PHE A 169 -16.92 9.27 5.15
C PHE A 169 -18.15 9.81 4.41
N SER A 170 -18.02 10.99 3.81
CA SER A 170 -19.12 11.70 3.15
C SER A 170 -18.72 12.12 1.74
N VAL A 171 -19.61 11.90 0.79
CA VAL A 171 -19.54 12.40 -0.59
C VAL A 171 -20.85 13.07 -0.94
N SER A 172 -20.76 14.15 -1.70
CA SER A 172 -21.92 14.94 -2.12
C SER A 172 -21.84 15.25 -3.60
N ASP A 173 -22.94 15.04 -4.30
CA ASP A 173 -23.20 15.45 -5.68
C ASP A 173 -24.58 16.10 -5.75
N ILE A 174 -24.92 16.74 -6.88
CA ILE A 174 -26.14 17.53 -7.09
C ILE A 174 -27.41 16.74 -6.72
N LEU A 175 -27.45 15.45 -7.08
CA LEU A 175 -28.62 14.59 -6.91
C LEU A 175 -28.43 13.48 -5.87
N LEU A 176 -27.21 13.27 -5.39
CA LEU A 176 -26.86 12.12 -4.56
C LEU A 176 -25.87 12.51 -3.47
N ASN A 177 -26.24 12.22 -2.23
CA ASN A 177 -25.34 12.30 -1.08
C ASN A 177 -25.22 10.91 -0.47
N ALA A 178 -23.99 10.51 -0.13
CA ALA A 178 -23.74 9.28 0.60
C ALA A 178 -22.88 9.60 1.83
N THR A 179 -23.23 8.99 2.96
CA THR A 179 -22.44 9.05 4.18
C THR A 179 -22.40 7.68 4.83
N THR A 180 -21.20 7.25 5.19
CA THR A 180 -20.99 6.00 5.94
C THR A 180 -20.28 6.35 7.24
N THR A 181 -20.87 5.95 8.36
CA THR A 181 -20.35 6.24 9.70
C THR A 181 -19.97 4.95 10.41
N PHE A 182 -18.75 4.93 10.94
CA PHE A 182 -18.21 3.87 11.79
C PHE A 182 -18.26 4.35 13.24
N ASN A 183 -18.86 3.56 14.13
CA ASN A 183 -19.00 3.90 15.55
C ASN A 183 -18.15 2.94 16.40
N ALA A 184 -17.56 3.46 17.47
CA ALA A 184 -16.84 2.67 18.46
C ALA A 184 -17.80 1.73 19.22
N GLY A 185 -17.27 0.60 19.72
CA GLY A 185 -17.98 -0.30 20.64
C GLY A 185 -19.02 -1.22 20.00
N VAL A 186 -19.07 -1.30 18.67
CA VAL A 186 -19.92 -2.27 17.95
C VAL A 186 -19.11 -3.55 17.71
N THR A 187 -19.27 -4.52 18.61
CA THR A 187 -18.63 -5.84 18.48
C THR A 187 -19.39 -6.72 17.50
N ASN A 188 -18.69 -7.24 16.49
CA ASN A 188 -19.20 -8.26 15.59
C ASN A 188 -18.80 -9.67 16.08
N GLU A 189 -19.58 -10.68 15.73
CA GLU A 189 -19.32 -12.08 16.13
C GLU A 189 -18.01 -12.64 15.55
N LYS A 190 -17.53 -12.07 14.44
CA LYS A 190 -16.24 -12.42 13.82
C LYS A 190 -15.21 -11.33 14.06
N ALA A 191 -14.06 -11.69 14.62
CA ALA A 191 -12.94 -10.78 14.88
C ALA A 191 -12.46 -10.04 13.62
N GLU A 192 -12.51 -10.68 12.44
CA GLU A 192 -12.12 -10.04 11.16
C GLU A 192 -13.07 -8.90 10.75
N GLU A 193 -14.32 -8.93 11.22
CA GLU A 193 -15.34 -7.93 10.94
C GLU A 193 -15.41 -6.85 12.04
N GLU A 194 -14.62 -6.97 13.12
CA GLU A 194 -14.58 -6.00 14.20
C GLU A 194 -14.10 -4.63 13.70
N ILE A 195 -14.80 -3.57 14.08
CA ILE A 195 -14.44 -2.20 13.73
C ILE A 195 -13.90 -1.52 14.99
N GLU A 196 -12.66 -1.03 14.91
CA GLU A 196 -12.05 -0.27 15.99
C GLU A 196 -12.00 1.20 15.59
N VAL A 197 -12.56 2.06 16.44
CA VAL A 197 -12.53 3.51 16.28
C VAL A 197 -11.88 4.10 17.52
N ASP A 198 -10.78 4.81 17.33
CA ASP A 198 -10.11 5.58 18.38
C ASP A 198 -9.92 7.01 17.89
N VAL A 199 -10.44 7.99 18.63
CA VAL A 199 -10.37 9.41 18.26
C VAL A 199 -9.94 10.20 19.48
N THR A 200 -8.68 10.62 19.48
CA THR A 200 -8.09 11.45 20.54
C THR A 200 -8.36 12.94 20.31
N GLU A 201 -8.42 13.37 19.06
CA GLU A 201 -8.74 14.74 18.66
C GLU A 201 -9.56 14.71 17.36
N GLY A 202 -10.62 15.51 17.31
CA GLY A 202 -11.49 15.57 16.15
C GLY A 202 -10.81 16.25 14.96
N CYS A 203 -11.08 15.77 13.75
CA CYS A 203 -10.56 16.39 12.53
C CYS A 203 -11.55 16.29 11.38
N LYS A 204 -11.46 17.24 10.45
CA LYS A 204 -12.17 17.23 9.17
C LYS A 204 -11.13 17.38 8.06
N VAL A 205 -11.06 16.41 7.17
CA VAL A 205 -10.06 16.34 6.10
C VAL A 205 -10.71 15.77 4.85
N ALA A 206 -10.28 16.23 3.67
CA ALA A 206 -10.78 15.71 2.40
C ALA A 206 -9.67 14.97 1.64
N TYR A 207 -10.02 13.93 0.88
CA TYR A 207 -9.07 13.16 0.08
C TYR A 207 -9.59 12.94 -1.34
N ALA A 208 -8.66 12.89 -2.30
CA ALA A 208 -8.97 12.50 -3.67
C ALA A 208 -9.26 10.99 -3.75
N LEU A 209 -10.49 10.63 -4.13
CA LEU A 209 -10.95 9.24 -4.21
C LEU A 209 -10.20 8.44 -5.27
N ARG A 210 -9.65 9.08 -6.30
CA ARG A 210 -8.76 8.45 -7.30
C ARG A 210 -7.59 7.68 -6.65
N TYR A 211 -6.91 8.28 -5.66
CA TYR A 211 -5.80 7.61 -4.97
C TYR A 211 -6.32 6.56 -4.01
N LEU A 212 -7.37 6.87 -3.23
CA LEU A 212 -7.96 5.90 -2.31
C LEU A 212 -8.43 4.64 -3.04
N LYS A 213 -8.96 4.75 -4.26
CA LYS A 213 -9.40 3.60 -5.07
C LYS A 213 -8.24 2.69 -5.48
N ALA A 214 -7.07 3.27 -5.76
CA ALA A 214 -5.85 2.50 -6.03
C ALA A 214 -5.31 1.86 -4.74
N ILE A 215 -5.24 2.63 -3.65
CA ILE A 215 -4.78 2.17 -2.33
C ILE A 215 -5.68 1.05 -1.77
N SER A 216 -7.00 1.18 -1.93
CA SER A 216 -7.97 0.21 -1.43
C SER A 216 -7.95 -1.11 -2.22
N ALA A 217 -7.41 -1.11 -3.44
CA ALA A 217 -7.24 -2.33 -4.23
C ALA A 217 -6.20 -3.30 -3.63
N ALA A 218 -5.36 -2.81 -2.70
CA ALA A 218 -4.41 -3.61 -1.94
C ALA A 218 -5.07 -4.52 -0.89
N SER A 219 -6.41 -4.61 -0.85
CA SER A 219 -7.15 -5.40 0.13
C SER A 219 -6.82 -6.90 0.14
N ALA A 220 -6.16 -7.41 -0.90
CA ALA A 220 -5.71 -8.80 -0.98
C ALA A 220 -4.44 -9.10 -0.15
N LEU A 221 -3.75 -8.07 0.35
CA LEU A 221 -2.52 -8.18 1.14
C LEU A 221 -2.78 -8.54 2.61
N SER A 222 -3.86 -8.03 3.17
CA SER A 222 -4.20 -8.22 4.58
C SER A 222 -5.71 -8.23 4.79
N THR A 223 -6.20 -9.00 5.75
CA THR A 223 -7.64 -9.09 6.07
C THR A 223 -8.17 -7.79 6.68
N ARG A 224 -7.32 -7.04 7.39
CA ARG A 224 -7.62 -5.76 8.03
C ARG A 224 -6.76 -4.65 7.47
N VAL A 225 -7.29 -3.43 7.51
CA VAL A 225 -6.59 -2.20 7.13
C VAL A 225 -6.71 -1.19 8.27
N ASN A 226 -5.60 -0.51 8.55
CA ASN A 226 -5.54 0.57 9.54
C ASN A 226 -5.48 1.92 8.82
N LEU A 227 -6.41 2.80 9.14
CA LEU A 227 -6.44 4.18 8.64
C LEU A 227 -6.12 5.11 9.80
N SER A 228 -5.09 5.93 9.67
CA SER A 228 -4.69 6.90 10.69
C SER A 228 -4.78 8.32 10.14
N PHE A 229 -5.52 9.17 10.84
CA PHE A 229 -5.86 10.54 10.43
C PHE A 229 -5.26 11.55 11.41
N SER A 230 -4.90 12.71 10.89
CA SER A 230 -4.51 13.86 11.69
C SER A 230 -4.80 15.14 10.90
N PRO A 231 -5.14 16.25 11.58
CA PRO A 231 -5.15 17.57 10.94
C PRO A 231 -3.80 17.85 10.28
N HIS A 232 -3.82 18.41 9.06
CA HIS A 232 -2.64 18.88 8.32
C HIS A 232 -1.52 17.86 8.06
N PHE A 233 -1.77 16.56 8.27
CA PHE A 233 -0.79 15.50 8.01
C PHE A 233 -1.40 14.45 7.06
N PRO A 234 -0.60 13.80 6.19
CA PRO A 234 -1.10 12.77 5.30
C PRO A 234 -1.83 11.63 6.02
N LEU A 235 -2.94 11.17 5.44
CA LEU A 235 -3.59 9.91 5.84
C LEU A 235 -2.62 8.76 5.67
N LEU A 236 -2.41 7.99 6.74
CA LEU A 236 -1.71 6.71 6.68
C LEU A 236 -2.72 5.58 6.50
N VAL A 237 -2.60 4.85 5.39
CA VAL A 237 -3.29 3.58 5.15
C VAL A 237 -2.28 2.46 5.25
N GLU A 238 -2.43 1.57 6.23
CA GLU A 238 -1.50 0.47 6.48
C GLU A 238 -2.19 -0.89 6.31
N TYR A 239 -1.55 -1.75 5.51
CA TYR A 239 -1.83 -3.18 5.44
C TYR A 239 -0.66 -3.92 6.10
N SER A 240 -0.89 -4.48 7.28
CA SER A 240 0.12 -5.25 8.01
C SER A 240 0.29 -6.62 7.35
N LEU A 241 1.55 -7.04 7.21
CA LEU A 241 1.95 -8.34 6.68
C LEU A 241 2.49 -9.23 7.81
N GLN A 242 2.90 -10.45 7.49
CA GLN A 242 3.53 -11.37 8.44
C GLN A 242 4.91 -10.85 8.89
N GLU A 243 5.42 -11.37 10.01
CA GLU A 243 6.76 -11.06 10.55
C GLU A 243 7.08 -9.56 10.69
N GLY A 244 6.06 -8.73 10.93
CA GLY A 244 6.23 -7.28 11.13
C GLY A 244 6.38 -6.46 9.84
N GLY A 245 6.28 -7.09 8.67
CA GLY A 245 6.25 -6.36 7.39
C GLY A 245 4.97 -5.54 7.20
N TYR A 246 5.01 -4.60 6.27
CA TYR A 246 3.87 -3.74 5.96
C TYR A 246 3.88 -3.20 4.53
N VAL A 247 2.69 -2.81 4.06
CA VAL A 247 2.52 -1.87 2.95
C VAL A 247 1.76 -0.65 3.46
N ARG A 248 2.41 0.51 3.44
CA ARG A 248 1.88 1.79 3.90
C ARG A 248 1.74 2.76 2.73
N PHE A 249 0.62 3.47 2.71
CA PHE A 249 0.36 4.57 1.81
C PHE A 249 0.13 5.83 2.62
N TYR A 250 0.82 6.91 2.29
CA TYR A 250 0.62 8.24 2.84
C TYR A 250 -0.03 9.10 1.77
N LEU A 251 -1.24 9.57 2.03
CA LEU A 251 -2.01 10.38 1.09
C LEU A 251 -2.22 11.78 1.64
N ALA A 252 -1.70 12.79 0.94
CA ALA A 252 -1.91 14.18 1.34
C ALA A 252 -3.41 14.54 1.30
N PRO A 253 -3.92 15.29 2.29
CA PRO A 253 -5.27 15.81 2.24
C PRO A 253 -5.39 16.84 1.10
N LYS A 254 -6.59 16.97 0.54
CA LYS A 254 -6.94 18.11 -0.29
C LYS A 254 -6.95 19.37 0.56
N VAL A 255 -6.41 20.44 0.00
CA VAL A 255 -6.55 21.78 0.58
C VAL A 255 -7.99 22.22 0.31
N ASP A 256 -8.78 22.41 1.36
CA ASP A 256 -10.05 23.12 1.24
C ASP A 256 -9.72 24.61 1.00
N GLU A 257 -10.00 25.12 -0.21
CA GLU A 257 -9.83 26.56 -0.50
C GLU A 257 -10.74 27.42 0.42
N GLU A 258 -11.81 26.86 0.96
CA GLU A 258 -12.76 27.51 1.88
C GLU A 258 -12.27 27.58 3.34
N ALA A 259 -11.21 26.88 3.74
CA ALA A 259 -10.67 26.97 5.10
C ALA A 259 -9.83 28.24 5.34
N SER A 260 -9.66 29.09 4.32
CA SER A 260 -8.87 30.32 4.39
C SER A 260 -9.66 31.56 4.86
N GLU A 261 -10.97 31.44 5.09
CA GLU A 261 -11.83 32.57 5.49
C GLU A 261 -12.15 32.63 6.99
N ASP A 262 -11.81 31.61 7.79
CA ASP A 262 -12.09 31.57 9.24
C ASP A 262 -10.89 31.96 10.14
N GLU A 263 -9.76 32.38 9.54
CA GLU A 263 -8.63 33.01 10.26
C GLU A 263 -8.46 34.49 9.87
N VAL A 264 -9.47 35.33 10.13
CA VAL A 264 -9.32 36.79 10.29
C VAL A 264 -10.17 37.31 11.45
#